data_AF-A0AAU4TF46-F1
#
_entry.id   AF-A0AAU4TF46-F1
#
_cell.length_a   1.000
_cell.length_b   1.000
_cell.length_c   1.000
_cell.angle_alpha   90.00
_cell.angle_beta   90.00
_cell.angle_gamma   90.00
#
_symmetry.space_group_name_H-M   'P 1'
#
loop_
_entity.id
_entity.type
_entity.pdbx_description
1 polymer ?
#
loop_
_entity_poly.entity_id
_entity_poly.type
_entity_poly.pdbx_seq_one_letter_code
_entity_poly.pdbx_strand_id
1 'polypeptide(L)' 'MSATTIRRPTEDAAMRVCGPAELPSADRVADLLIVARATDDRYGARHFSALLDRILERGQ' A
#
# COMPACT_ATOMS: atom_id res chain seq x y z
N MET A 1 9.06 25.31 24.88
CA MET A 1 7.81 24.66 25.36
C MET A 1 7.79 23.25 24.77
N SER A 2 8.18 22.24 25.55
CA SER A 2 8.15 20.85 25.10
C SER A 2 6.72 20.31 25.20
N ALA A 3 6.10 20.01 24.07
CA ALA A 3 4.84 19.29 24.05
C ALA A 3 5.10 17.83 24.44
N THR A 4 4.67 17.44 25.64
CA THR A 4 4.68 16.05 26.07
C THR A 4 3.61 15.31 25.27
N THR A 5 4.00 14.66 24.17
CA THR A 5 3.10 13.75 23.43
C THR A 5 2.81 12.54 24.30
N ILE A 6 1.67 12.58 25.00
CA ILE A 6 1.12 11.44 25.73
C ILE A 6 0.65 10.44 24.68
N ARG A 7 1.53 9.51 24.28
CA ARG A 7 1.16 8.38 23.42
C ARG A 7 0.19 7.50 24.19
N ARG A 8 -1.01 7.30 23.65
CA ARG A 8 -1.98 6.39 24.28
C ARG A 8 -1.53 4.94 24.02
N PRO A 9 -1.74 4.01 24.97
CA PRO A 9 -1.33 2.61 24.81
C PRO A 9 -1.84 1.96 23.52
N THR A 10 -3.01 2.38 23.05
CA THR A 10 -3.63 1.94 21.79
C THR A 10 -2.93 2.46 20.54
N GLU A 11 -2.39 3.69 20.56
CA GLU A 11 -1.61 4.24 19.44
C GLU A 11 -0.24 3.60 19.36
N ASP A 12 0.39 3.34 20.51
CA ASP A 12 1.66 2.63 20.59
C ASP A 12 1.51 1.16 20.14
N ALA A 13 0.40 0.50 20.49
CA ALA A 13 0.07 -0.82 19.97
C ALA A 13 -0.21 -0.80 18.45
N ALA A 14 -0.97 0.17 17.96
CA ALA A 14 -1.25 0.29 16.51
C ALA A 14 0.03 0.56 15.70
N MET A 15 0.94 1.38 16.21
CA MET A 15 2.25 1.64 15.61
C MET A 15 3.18 0.43 15.64
N ARG A 16 3.09 -0.42 16.68
CA ARG A 16 3.87 -1.67 16.77
C ARG A 16 3.31 -2.80 15.91
N VAL A 17 1.99 -2.83 15.69
CA VAL A 17 1.33 -3.86 14.86
C VAL A 17 1.42 -3.53 13.37
N CYS A 18 1.40 -2.24 13.01
CA CYS A 18 1.72 -1.79 11.66
C CYS A 18 3.24 -1.81 11.43
N GLY A 19 3.79 -3.00 11.21
CA GLY A 19 5.05 -3.13 10.48
C GLY A 19 4.95 -2.40 9.13
N PRO A 20 6.08 -2.10 8.45
CA PRO A 20 6.02 -1.55 7.09
C PRO A 20 5.11 -2.46 6.27
N ALA A 21 3.99 -1.93 5.78
CA ALA A 21 3.08 -2.70 4.96
C ALA A 21 3.89 -3.20 3.76
N GLU A 22 4.21 -4.50 3.77
CA GLU A 22 4.94 -5.10 2.67
C GLU A 22 4.14 -4.85 1.41
N LEU A 23 4.79 -4.25 0.42
CA LEU A 23 4.14 -4.04 -0.85
C LEU A 23 3.77 -5.41 -1.42
N PRO A 24 2.56 -5.56 -1.99
CA PRO A 24 2.21 -6.77 -2.69
C PRO A 24 3.23 -7.06 -3.79
N SER A 25 3.44 -8.35 -4.11
CA SER A 25 4.32 -8.73 -5.22
C SER A 25 3.85 -8.14 -6.54
N ALA A 26 4.79 -7.88 -7.46
CA ALA A 26 4.47 -7.36 -8.80
C ALA A 26 3.45 -8.25 -9.53
N ASP A 27 3.62 -9.58 -9.45
CA ASP A 27 2.70 -10.56 -10.02
C ASP A 27 1.27 -10.38 -9.50
N ARG A 28 1.12 -10.20 -8.18
CA ARG A 28 -0.19 -10.02 -7.56
C ARG A 28 -0.86 -8.72 -8.02
N VAL A 29 -0.09 -7.64 -8.18
CA VAL A 29 -0.62 -6.36 -8.68
C VAL A 29 -0.99 -6.45 -10.16
N ALA A 30 -0.21 -7.18 -10.96
CA ALA A 30 -0.53 -7.42 -12.37
C ALA A 30 -1.85 -8.20 -12.53
N ASP A 31 -2.09 -9.23 -11.73
CA ASP A 31 -3.37 -9.96 -11.70
C ASP A 31 -4.55 -9.04 -11.38
N LEU A 32 -4.40 -8.20 -10.34
CA LEU A 32 -5.43 -7.24 -9.94
C LEU A 32 -5.71 -6.19 -11.02
N LEU A 33 -4.68 -5.75 -11.74
CA LEU A 33 -4.82 -4.85 -12.87
C LEU A 33 -5.62 -5.50 -14.03
N ILE A 34 -5.35 -6.77 -14.32
CA ILE A 34 -6.10 -7.53 -15.34
C ILE A 34 -7.58 -7.60 -14.96
N VAL A 35 -7.88 -7.96 -13.71
CA VAL A 35 -9.25 -8.04 -13.21
C VAL A 35 -9.94 -6.68 -13.27
N ALA A 36 -9.30 -5.61 -12.80
CA ALA A 36 -9.88 -4.27 -12.80
C ALA A 36 -10.22 -3.79 -14.22
N ARG A 37 -9.36 -4.10 -15.22
CA ARG A 37 -9.66 -3.81 -16.62
C ARG A 37 -10.81 -4.65 -17.16
N ALA A 38 -10.86 -5.94 -16.80
CA ALA A 38 -11.94 -6.84 -17.21
C ALA A 38 -13.30 -6.44 -16.65
N THR A 39 -13.34 -5.79 -15.49
CA THR A 39 -14.59 -5.32 -14.84
C THR A 39 -14.93 -3.85 -15.12
N ASP A 40 -14.22 -3.17 -16.03
CA ASP A 40 -14.29 -1.71 -16.28
C ASP A 40 -14.14 -0.87 -14.99
N ASP A 41 -13.39 -1.36 -14.00
CA ASP A 41 -13.02 -0.58 -12.82
C ASP A 41 -11.86 0.35 -13.20
N ARG A 42 -12.22 1.53 -13.69
CA ARG A 42 -11.27 2.56 -14.12
C ARG A 42 -10.39 3.06 -12.98
N TYR A 43 -10.93 3.13 -11.76
CA TYR A 43 -10.16 3.58 -10.60
C TYR A 43 -9.14 2.52 -10.20
N GLY A 44 -9.58 1.27 -10.05
CA GLY A 44 -8.72 0.13 -9.75
C GLY A 44 -7.62 -0.02 -10.80
N ALA A 45 -7.96 0.06 -12.10
CA ALA A 45 -6.98 -0.05 -13.18
C ALA A 45 -5.91 1.06 -13.11
N ARG A 46 -6.31 2.32 -12.84
CA ARG A 46 -5.34 3.41 -12.65
C ARG A 46 -4.48 3.21 -11.40
N HIS A 47 -5.09 2.78 -10.31
CA HIS A 47 -4.40 2.57 -9.04
C HIS A 47 -3.37 1.45 -9.13
N PHE A 48 -3.76 0.28 -9.64
CA PHE A 48 -2.87 -0.87 -9.78
C PHE A 48 -1.79 -0.64 -10.84
N SER A 49 -2.07 0.11 -11.91
CA SER A 49 -1.03 0.51 -12.87
C SER A 49 0.06 1.34 -12.20
N ALA A 50 -0.30 2.39 -11.47
CA ALA A 50 0.67 3.24 -10.77
C ALA A 50 1.43 2.48 -9.66
N LEU A 51 0.76 1.54 -9.01
CA LEU A 51 1.39 0.69 -8.00
C LEU A 51 2.41 -0.28 -8.62
N LEU A 52 2.09 -0.86 -9.78
CA LEU A 52 2.97 -1.76 -10.52
C LEU A 52 4.23 -1.03 -10.98
N ASP A 53 4.09 0.17 -11.56
CA ASP A 53 5.23 1.01 -11.96
C ASP A 53 6.18 1.27 -10.78
N ARG A 54 5.63 1.65 -9.62
CA ARG A 54 6.41 1.91 -8.40
C ARG A 54 7.14 0.67 -7.86
N ILE A 55 6.55 -0.52 -8.01
CA ILE A 55 7.18 -1.78 -7.60
C ILE A 55 8.34 -2.10 -8.54
N LEU A 56 8.15 -1.93 -9.85
CA LEU A 56 9.19 -2.17 -10.86
C LEU A 56 10.37 -1.20 -10.71
N GLU A 57 10.10 0.07 -10.40
CA GLU A 57 11.14 1.07 -10.12
C GLU A 57 11.95 0.77 -8.86
N ARG A 58 11.37 0.08 -7.87
CA ARG A 58 12.06 -0.31 -6.62
C ARG A 58 12.81 -1.64 -6.71
N GLY A 59 12.56 -2.44 -7.75
CA GLY A 59 13.20 -3.73 -7.98
C GLY A 59 14.50 -3.65 -8.81
N GLN A 60 14.88 -2.46 -9.27
CA GLN A 60 16.14 -2.14 -9.97
C GLN A 60 17.13 -1.50 -9.01
#